data_AF-A0A955QNC7-F1
#
_entry.id   AF-A0A955QNC7-F1
#
_cell.length_a   1.000
_cell.length_b   1.000
_cell.length_c   1.000
_cell.angle_alpha   90.00
_cell.angle_beta   90.00
_cell.angle_gamma   90.00
#
_symmetry.space_group_name_H-M   'P 1'
#
loop_
_entity.id
_entity.type
_entity.pdbx_description
1 polymer ?
#
loop_
_entity_poly.entity_id
_entity_poly.type
_entity_poly.pdbx_seq_one_letter_code
_entity_poly.pdbx_strand_id
1 'polypeptide(L)'
;MAQMVREVMVSHTWDCLAVPLPPSMEDQVSEGVAALPVVSVVVLPEDHAEGAQRCSYVPIDPCQPVIMGIRVAHAEGLPCAFVDREVNRFEASGWAGPDPYALHTLSMEAFTAATIPFLPPPEPATARWERLTWMAFRLHELELDHQAILFLCPLVDWPWVRHAYAQRQSYVLPERPV
;
A
#
# COMPACT_ATOMS: atom_id res chain seq x y z
N MET A 1 -7.86 7.14 -10.33
CA MET A 1 -7.88 6.56 -8.97
C MET A 1 -7.51 7.54 -7.86
N ALA A 2 -6.46 8.37 -7.98
CA ALA A 2 -6.10 9.35 -6.94
C ALA A 2 -7.27 10.27 -6.50
N GLN A 3 -8.09 10.73 -7.45
CA GLN A 3 -9.28 11.53 -7.12
C GLN A 3 -10.23 10.81 -6.16
N MET A 4 -10.51 9.52 -6.39
CA MET A 4 -11.37 8.72 -5.50
C MET A 4 -10.77 8.58 -4.10
N VAL A 5 -9.44 8.44 -3.98
CA VAL A 5 -8.78 8.41 -2.65
C VAL A 5 -9.05 9.72 -1.91
N ARG A 6 -8.86 10.85 -2.57
CA ARG A 6 -9.14 12.17 -1.96
C ARG A 6 -10.61 12.30 -1.56
N GLU A 7 -11.54 11.88 -2.42
CA GLU A 7 -12.98 11.92 -2.13
C GLU A 7 -13.34 11.06 -0.90
N VAL A 8 -12.81 9.83 -0.83
CA VAL A 8 -13.02 8.93 0.32
C VAL A 8 -12.45 9.54 1.60
N MET A 9 -11.22 10.06 1.56
CA MET A 9 -10.57 10.65 2.72
C MET A 9 -11.32 11.88 3.27
N VAL A 10 -11.92 12.69 2.40
CA VAL A 10 -12.68 13.89 2.81
C VAL A 10 -14.12 13.56 3.23
N SER A 11 -14.68 12.45 2.74
CA SER A 11 -16.07 12.06 3.02
C SER A 11 -16.30 11.47 4.41
N HIS A 12 -15.25 11.03 5.10
CA HIS A 12 -15.32 10.37 6.41
C HIS A 12 -14.21 10.93 7.31
N THR A 13 -14.41 10.86 8.62
CA THR A 13 -13.36 11.17 9.59
C THR A 13 -12.49 9.95 9.83
N TRP A 14 -11.19 10.09 9.59
CA TRP A 14 -10.17 9.09 9.86
C TRP A 14 -9.21 9.66 10.91
N ASP A 15 -8.60 8.81 11.73
CA ASP A 15 -7.55 9.21 12.68
C ASP A 15 -6.17 8.61 12.36
N CYS A 16 -6.08 7.76 11.33
CA CYS A 16 -4.84 7.26 10.76
C CYS A 16 -5.02 6.85 9.30
N LEU A 17 -4.04 7.15 8.45
CA LEU A 17 -3.90 6.58 7.11
C LEU A 17 -2.83 5.49 7.15
N ALA A 18 -3.19 4.23 6.84
CA ALA A 18 -2.23 3.16 6.62
C ALA A 18 -1.95 2.99 5.12
N VAL A 19 -0.67 2.93 4.74
CA VAL A 19 -0.22 2.78 3.34
C VAL A 19 0.65 1.54 3.13
N PRO A 20 0.58 0.90 1.95
CA PRO A 20 1.26 -0.37 1.68
C PRO A 20 2.69 -0.09 1.18
N LEU A 21 3.45 0.64 2.00
CA LEU A 21 4.86 0.94 1.81
C LEU A 21 5.64 0.58 3.08
N PRO A 22 6.92 0.19 2.96
CA PRO A 22 7.73 -0.20 4.11
C PRO A 22 8.11 1.04 4.95
N PRO A 23 8.22 0.91 6.29
CA PRO A 23 8.61 2.01 7.18
C PRO A 23 9.90 2.74 6.79
N SER A 24 10.90 2.03 6.26
CA SER A 24 12.18 2.60 5.82
C SER A 24 12.04 3.67 4.73
N MET A 25 10.92 3.69 3.99
CA MET A 25 10.65 4.66 2.94
C MET A 25 9.90 5.91 3.43
N GLU A 26 9.46 5.94 4.69
CA GLU A 26 8.57 7.00 5.22
C GLU A 26 9.15 8.41 5.01
N ASP A 27 10.38 8.65 5.45
CA ASP A 27 11.02 9.96 5.37
C ASP A 27 11.17 10.42 3.90
N GLN A 28 11.69 9.54 3.03
CA GLN A 28 11.98 9.87 1.64
C GLN A 28 10.71 10.06 0.81
N VAL A 29 9.68 9.23 1.03
CA VAL A 29 8.39 9.39 0.37
C VAL A 29 7.70 10.66 0.85
N SER A 30 7.78 10.96 2.15
CA SER A 30 7.21 12.18 2.73
C SER A 30 7.87 13.44 2.18
N GLU A 31 9.20 13.46 2.05
CA GLU A 31 9.95 14.54 1.42
C GLU A 31 9.53 14.71 -0.05
N GLY A 32 9.45 13.61 -0.80
CA GLY A 32 9.00 13.63 -2.19
C GLY A 32 7.58 14.18 -2.34
N VAL A 33 6.66 13.77 -1.46
CA VAL A 33 5.27 14.26 -1.43
C VAL A 33 5.22 15.76 -1.14
N ALA A 34 6.05 16.25 -0.22
CA ALA A 34 6.13 17.68 0.11
C ALA A 34 6.67 18.53 -1.06
N ALA A 35 7.51 17.94 -1.93
CA ALA A 35 8.06 18.60 -3.11
C ALA A 35 7.10 18.66 -4.31
N LEU A 36 5.91 18.04 -4.23
CA LEU A 36 4.92 18.09 -5.31
C LEU A 36 4.53 19.55 -5.63
N PRO A 37 4.40 19.91 -6.94
CA PRO A 37 4.15 19.03 -8.08
C PRO A 37 5.41 18.51 -8.81
N VAL A 38 6.61 18.67 -8.25
CA VAL A 38 7.82 18.08 -8.84
C VAL A 38 7.75 16.57 -8.73
N VAL A 39 7.56 15.89 -9.86
CA VAL A 39 7.55 14.42 -9.93
C VAL A 39 8.96 13.91 -9.64
N SER A 40 9.06 12.97 -8.72
CA SER A 40 10.32 12.38 -8.28
C SER A 40 10.19 10.87 -8.13
N VAL A 41 11.27 10.20 -7.73
CA VAL A 41 11.29 8.77 -7.47
C VAL A 41 12.15 8.51 -6.24
N VAL A 42 11.64 7.72 -5.31
CA VAL A 42 12.42 7.16 -4.20
C VAL A 42 12.97 5.83 -4.66
N VAL A 43 14.28 5.61 -4.50
CA VAL A 43 14.97 4.38 -4.93
C VAL A 43 15.58 3.72 -3.71
N LEU A 44 15.23 2.46 -3.48
CA LEU A 44 15.79 1.63 -2.42
C LEU A 44 16.68 0.55 -3.05
N PRO A 45 18.00 0.55 -2.76
CA PRO A 45 18.90 -0.51 -3.19
C PRO A 45 18.46 -1.87 -2.61
N GLU A 46 18.53 -2.92 -3.43
CA GLU A 46 18.28 -4.29 -3.00
C GLU A 46 19.60 -5.08 -2.88
N ASP A 47 19.56 -6.19 -2.14
CA ASP A 47 20.71 -7.09 -1.98
C ASP A 47 21.29 -7.55 -3.32
N HIS A 48 22.61 -7.49 -3.43
CA HIS A 48 23.35 -7.85 -4.63
C HIS A 48 23.43 -9.37 -4.82
N ALA A 49 22.59 -9.92 -5.69
CA ALA A 49 22.86 -11.24 -6.29
C ALA A 49 23.65 -11.06 -7.59
N GLU A 50 24.95 -11.39 -7.55
CA GLU A 50 25.86 -11.59 -8.69
C GLU A 50 25.65 -10.66 -9.92
N GLY A 51 26.27 -9.48 -9.88
CA GLY A 51 26.65 -8.73 -11.09
C GLY A 51 25.64 -7.70 -11.65
N ALA A 52 24.41 -7.60 -11.11
CA ALA A 52 23.45 -6.55 -11.47
C ALA A 52 22.96 -5.79 -10.23
N GLN A 53 23.04 -4.46 -10.25
CA GLN A 53 22.45 -3.61 -9.22
C GLN A 53 20.92 -3.67 -9.36
N ARG A 54 20.25 -4.22 -8.35
CA ARG A 54 18.79 -4.23 -8.24
C ARG A 54 18.36 -3.11 -7.31
N CYS A 55 17.21 -2.53 -7.61
CA CYS A 55 16.56 -1.57 -6.72
C CYS A 55 15.06 -1.71 -6.87
N SER A 56 14.36 -1.49 -5.76
CA SER A 56 12.94 -1.17 -5.78
C SER A 56 12.80 0.35 -5.82
N TYR A 57 11.67 0.82 -6.34
CA TYR A 57 11.42 2.25 -6.43
C TYR A 57 9.95 2.58 -6.23
N VAL A 58 9.71 3.73 -5.63
CA VAL A 58 8.38 4.31 -5.45
C VAL A 58 8.34 5.61 -6.26
N PRO A 59 7.64 5.64 -7.39
CA PRO A 59 7.39 6.88 -8.11
C PRO A 59 6.53 7.82 -7.26
N ILE A 60 6.92 9.08 -7.18
CA ILE A 60 6.18 10.12 -6.47
C ILE A 60 5.48 11.00 -7.51
N ASP A 61 4.25 10.62 -7.83
CA ASP A 61 3.40 11.31 -8.80
C ASP A 61 2.01 11.57 -8.20
N PRO A 62 1.44 12.80 -8.35
CA PRO A 62 0.19 13.16 -7.71
C PRO A 62 -1.03 12.40 -8.26
N CYS A 63 -0.92 11.70 -9.39
CA CYS A 63 -1.99 10.87 -9.93
C CYS A 63 -2.03 9.47 -9.30
N GLN A 64 -1.03 9.12 -8.49
CA GLN A 64 -0.98 7.84 -7.82
C GLN A 64 -1.83 7.82 -6.53
N PRO A 65 -2.65 6.78 -6.31
CA PRO A 65 -3.53 6.69 -5.14
C PRO A 65 -2.83 6.80 -3.79
N VAL A 66 -1.73 6.06 -3.59
CA VAL A 66 -0.98 6.07 -2.32
C VAL A 66 -0.35 7.44 -2.07
N ILE A 67 0.29 8.01 -3.09
CA ILE A 67 0.92 9.35 -3.00
C ILE A 67 -0.11 10.45 -2.74
N MET A 68 -1.27 10.39 -3.41
CA MET A 68 -2.38 11.30 -3.12
C MET A 68 -2.91 11.13 -1.69
N GLY A 69 -3.02 9.89 -1.20
CA GLY A 69 -3.43 9.61 0.17
C GLY A 69 -2.50 10.27 1.19
N ILE A 70 -1.19 10.03 1.05
CA ILE A 70 -0.16 10.63 1.92
C ILE A 70 -0.21 12.16 1.84
N ARG A 71 -0.36 12.73 0.64
CA ARG A 71 -0.48 14.18 0.45
C ARG A 71 -1.68 14.78 1.18
N VAL A 72 -2.84 14.14 1.08
CA VAL A 72 -4.06 14.59 1.78
C VAL A 72 -3.86 14.47 3.30
N ALA A 73 -3.31 13.34 3.76
CA ALA A 73 -3.06 13.14 5.18
C ALA A 73 -2.09 14.20 5.75
N HIS A 74 -1.00 14.53 5.04
CA HIS A 74 -0.09 15.61 5.44
C HIS A 74 -0.78 16.97 5.50
N ALA A 75 -1.64 17.29 4.53
CA ALA A 75 -2.36 18.56 4.50
C ALA A 75 -3.35 18.70 5.66
N GLU A 76 -3.95 17.59 6.11
CA GLU A 76 -4.93 17.55 7.20
C GLU A 76 -4.28 17.24 8.57
N GLY A 77 -2.96 17.03 8.63
CA GLY A 77 -2.26 16.63 9.86
C GLY A 77 -2.63 15.23 10.37
N LEU A 78 -3.10 14.35 9.48
CA LEU A 78 -3.46 12.97 9.78
C LEU A 78 -2.19 12.10 9.84
N PRO A 79 -1.98 11.32 10.92
CA PRO A 79 -0.88 10.37 10.99
C PRO A 79 -0.89 9.37 9.82
N CYS A 80 0.28 9.13 9.24
CA CYS A 80 0.48 8.15 8.17
C CYS A 80 1.32 6.98 8.70
N ALA A 81 0.78 5.77 8.65
CA ALA A 81 1.48 4.55 9.02
C ALA A 81 1.92 3.78 7.77
N PHE A 82 3.22 3.54 7.64
CA PHE A 82 3.81 2.69 6.61
C PHE A 82 3.79 1.25 7.13
N VAL A 83 2.94 0.39 6.56
CA VAL A 83 2.61 -0.93 7.15
C VAL A 83 3.15 -2.13 6.39
N ASP A 84 3.85 -1.93 5.28
CA ASP A 84 4.36 -3.04 4.48
C ASP A 84 5.57 -3.72 5.16
N ARG A 85 5.92 -4.91 4.67
CA ARG A 85 7.03 -5.71 5.17
C ARG A 85 8.34 -5.22 4.58
N GLU A 86 9.34 -4.98 5.44
CA GLU A 86 10.73 -4.78 5.00
C GLU A 86 11.27 -6.08 4.37
N VAL A 87 11.85 -5.94 3.19
CA VAL A 87 12.44 -7.02 2.40
C VAL A 87 13.75 -6.57 1.78
N ASN A 88 14.73 -7.48 1.74
CA ASN A 88 16.01 -7.20 1.08
C ASN A 88 15.90 -7.26 -0.44
N ARG A 89 14.89 -7.98 -0.94
CA ARG A 89 14.60 -8.14 -2.38
C ARG A 89 13.10 -8.06 -2.60
N PHE A 90 12.66 -7.06 -3.38
CA PHE A 90 11.25 -6.91 -3.68
C PHE A 90 10.83 -7.81 -4.83
N GLU A 91 9.78 -8.59 -4.61
CA GLU A 91 9.16 -9.41 -5.64
C GLU A 91 7.86 -8.75 -6.13
N ALA A 92 7.95 -8.12 -7.31
CA ALA A 92 6.78 -7.53 -7.94
C ALA A 92 5.78 -8.61 -8.38
N SER A 93 4.59 -8.59 -7.78
CA SER A 93 3.47 -9.43 -8.21
C SER A 93 2.73 -8.75 -9.35
N GLY A 94 2.91 -9.24 -10.57
CA GLY A 94 2.12 -8.79 -11.72
C GLY A 94 0.67 -9.27 -11.63
N TRP A 95 -0.28 -8.39 -11.98
CA TRP A 95 -1.67 -8.79 -12.22
C TRP A 95 -2.20 -8.08 -13.46
N ALA A 96 -2.78 -8.86 -14.37
CA ALA A 96 -3.53 -8.36 -15.50
C ALA A 96 -5.02 -8.32 -15.11
N GLY A 97 -5.56 -7.11 -14.95
CA GLY A 97 -6.94 -6.89 -14.56
C GLY A 97 -7.61 -5.78 -15.35
N PRO A 98 -8.87 -5.45 -15.03
CA PRO A 98 -9.57 -4.34 -15.67
C PRO A 98 -8.81 -3.03 -15.46
N ASP A 99 -8.79 -2.22 -16.52
CA ASP A 99 -8.18 -0.90 -16.51
C ASP A 99 -8.91 0.02 -15.50
N PRO A 100 -8.20 0.60 -14.52
CA PRO A 100 -8.78 1.56 -13.60
C PRO A 100 -9.44 2.79 -14.26
N TYR A 101 -9.15 3.08 -15.52
CA TYR A 101 -9.86 4.10 -16.30
C TYR A 101 -11.38 3.85 -16.35
N ALA A 102 -11.83 2.59 -16.22
CA ALA A 102 -13.25 2.25 -16.17
C ALA A 102 -14.00 2.91 -15.00
N LEU A 103 -13.29 3.35 -13.95
CA LEU A 103 -13.88 4.07 -12.82
C LEU A 103 -14.34 5.50 -13.17
N HIS A 104 -14.09 5.98 -14.40
CA HIS A 104 -14.71 7.20 -14.91
C HIS A 104 -16.18 7.03 -15.30
N THR A 105 -16.62 5.80 -15.58
CA THR A 105 -17.99 5.50 -16.01
C THR A 105 -18.71 4.51 -15.10
N LEU A 106 -17.96 3.68 -14.37
CA LEU A 106 -18.48 2.71 -13.41
C LEU A 106 -18.28 3.21 -11.99
N SER A 107 -19.20 2.84 -11.10
CA SER A 107 -19.00 3.03 -9.67
C SER A 107 -17.92 2.08 -9.13
N MET A 108 -17.33 2.44 -7.98
CA MET A 108 -16.35 1.60 -7.31
C MET A 108 -16.95 0.25 -6.90
N GLU A 109 -18.22 0.22 -6.49
CA GLU A 109 -18.95 -1.00 -6.14
C GLU A 109 -19.12 -1.92 -7.34
N ALA A 110 -19.52 -1.38 -8.50
CA ALA A 110 -19.65 -2.17 -9.73
C ALA A 110 -18.31 -2.73 -10.20
N PHE A 111 -17.26 -1.91 -10.17
CA PHE A 111 -15.90 -2.31 -10.53
C PHE A 111 -15.36 -3.41 -9.61
N THR A 112 -15.53 -3.25 -8.30
CA THR A 112 -15.07 -4.24 -7.31
C THR A 112 -15.87 -5.53 -7.36
N ALA A 113 -17.21 -5.47 -7.48
CA ALA A 113 -18.07 -6.64 -7.63
C ALA A 113 -17.75 -7.46 -8.89
N ALA A 114 -17.35 -6.80 -9.98
CA ALA A 114 -16.93 -7.47 -11.20
C ALA A 114 -15.50 -8.04 -11.16
N THR A 115 -14.66 -7.59 -10.23
CA THR A 115 -13.23 -7.93 -10.18
C THR A 115 -12.89 -8.92 -9.08
N ILE A 116 -13.32 -8.65 -7.85
CA ILE A 116 -12.90 -9.38 -6.64
C ILE A 116 -13.13 -10.90 -6.74
N PRO A 117 -14.27 -11.40 -7.25
CA PRO A 117 -14.53 -12.84 -7.32
C PRO A 117 -13.53 -13.63 -8.19
N PHE A 118 -12.79 -12.95 -9.07
CA PHE A 118 -11.86 -13.56 -10.01
C PHE A 118 -10.39 -13.39 -9.61
N LEU A 119 -10.12 -12.79 -8.45
CA LEU A 119 -8.76 -12.61 -7.96
C LEU A 119 -8.20 -13.97 -7.46
N PRO A 120 -6.97 -14.34 -7.86
CA PRO A 120 -6.34 -15.55 -7.33
C PRO A 120 -5.88 -15.33 -5.88
N PRO A 121 -6.05 -16.33 -4.99
CA PRO A 121 -5.48 -16.28 -3.65
C PRO A 121 -3.95 -16.24 -3.72
N PRO A 122 -3.28 -15.58 -2.75
CA PRO A 122 -1.83 -15.68 -2.62
C PRO A 122 -1.46 -17.11 -2.22
N GLU A 123 -0.41 -17.65 -2.82
CA GLU A 123 0.15 -18.94 -2.42
C GLU A 123 0.81 -18.82 -1.04
N PRO A 124 0.55 -19.74 -0.08
CA PRO A 124 1.18 -19.70 1.24
C PRO A 124 2.71 -19.68 1.17
N ALA A 125 3.36 -19.00 2.11
CA ALA A 125 4.82 -18.87 2.20
C ALA A 125 5.50 -18.25 0.96
N THR A 126 4.76 -17.50 0.14
CA THR A 126 5.32 -16.61 -0.89
C THR A 126 5.54 -15.20 -0.35
N ALA A 127 6.43 -14.42 -0.97
CA ALA A 127 6.67 -13.03 -0.59
C ALA A 127 5.38 -12.20 -0.56
N ARG A 128 4.45 -12.43 -1.50
CA ARG A 128 3.12 -11.80 -1.50
C ARG A 128 2.32 -12.20 -0.26
N TRP A 129 2.26 -13.49 0.08
CA TRP A 129 1.54 -13.95 1.28
C TRP A 129 2.12 -13.37 2.57
N GLU A 130 3.45 -13.35 2.71
CA GLU A 130 4.13 -12.79 3.88
C GLU A 130 3.87 -11.28 4.05
N ARG A 131 3.87 -10.52 2.94
CA ARG A 131 3.51 -9.09 2.96
C ARG A 131 2.07 -8.88 3.44
N LEU A 132 1.12 -9.68 2.95
CA LEU A 132 -0.29 -9.54 3.29
C LEU A 132 -0.57 -9.86 4.76
N THR A 133 0.03 -10.92 5.29
CA THR A 133 -0.12 -11.30 6.70
C THR A 133 0.58 -10.32 7.63
N TRP A 134 1.74 -9.78 7.22
CA TRP A 134 2.42 -8.71 7.96
C TRP A 134 1.60 -7.42 8.00
N MET A 135 1.11 -6.93 6.86
CA MET A 135 0.24 -5.74 6.83
C MET A 135 -1.01 -5.93 7.68
N ALA A 136 -1.63 -7.11 7.64
CA ALA A 136 -2.77 -7.45 8.49
C ALA A 136 -2.41 -7.37 9.99
N PHE A 137 -1.24 -7.86 10.38
CA PHE A 137 -0.73 -7.72 11.75
C PHE A 137 -0.49 -6.25 12.13
N ARG A 138 0.16 -5.46 11.26
CA ARG A 138 0.40 -4.03 11.48
C ARG A 138 -0.90 -3.24 11.68
N LEU A 139 -1.96 -3.60 10.96
CA LEU A 139 -3.29 -3.00 11.18
C LEU A 139 -3.83 -3.28 12.59
N HIS A 140 -3.66 -4.49 13.13
CA HIS A 140 -4.02 -4.80 14.53
C HIS A 140 -3.17 -4.01 15.53
N GLU A 141 -1.91 -3.73 15.24
CA GLU A 141 -1.07 -2.88 16.10
C GLU A 141 -1.56 -1.43 16.10
N LEU A 142 -1.94 -0.88 14.95
CA LEU A 142 -2.47 0.48 14.85
C LEU A 142 -3.78 0.67 15.64
N GLU A 143 -4.59 -0.39 15.80
CA GLU A 143 -5.82 -0.34 16.60
C GLU A 143 -5.58 -0.10 18.10
N LEU A 144 -4.35 -0.24 18.58
CA LEU A 144 -3.99 0.11 19.96
C LEU A 144 -4.06 1.62 20.18
N ASP A 145 -3.78 2.42 19.15
CA ASP A 145 -3.64 3.87 19.22
C ASP A 145 -4.71 4.62 18.39
N HIS A 146 -5.40 3.93 17.46
CA HIS A 146 -6.32 4.51 16.49
C HIS A 146 -7.67 3.78 16.45
N GLN A 147 -8.75 4.52 16.23
CA GLN A 147 -10.13 4.02 16.16
C GLN A 147 -10.70 3.97 14.73
N ALA A 148 -10.19 4.80 13.83
CA ALA A 148 -10.71 4.97 12.47
C ALA A 148 -9.58 5.02 11.44
N ILE A 149 -9.04 3.85 11.13
CA ILE A 149 -7.92 3.68 10.20
C ILE A 149 -8.42 3.51 8.76
N LEU A 150 -7.96 4.37 7.85
CA LEU A 150 -8.10 4.13 6.41
C LEU A 150 -6.88 3.38 5.88
N PHE A 151 -7.06 2.15 5.41
CA PHE A 151 -5.98 1.39 4.78
C PHE A 151 -6.08 1.42 3.25
N LEU A 152 -5.05 1.96 2.60
CA LEU A 152 -4.91 1.87 1.15
C LEU A 152 -4.14 0.60 0.78
N CYS A 153 -4.66 -0.17 -0.17
CA CYS A 153 -3.98 -1.34 -0.71
C CYS A 153 -4.31 -1.57 -2.18
N PRO A 154 -3.49 -2.33 -2.91
CA PRO A 154 -3.86 -2.82 -4.23
C PRO A 154 -5.17 -3.62 -4.16
N LEU A 155 -6.08 -3.40 -5.12
CA LEU A 155 -7.36 -4.12 -5.16
C LEU A 155 -7.19 -5.64 -5.18
N VAL A 156 -6.11 -6.12 -5.82
CA VAL A 156 -5.77 -7.55 -5.92
C VAL A 156 -5.47 -8.18 -4.57
N ASP A 157 -5.05 -7.37 -3.60
CA ASP A 157 -4.61 -7.78 -2.27
C ASP A 157 -5.70 -7.61 -1.22
N TRP A 158 -6.65 -6.71 -1.45
CA TRP A 158 -7.73 -6.37 -0.52
C TRP A 158 -8.46 -7.60 0.09
N PRO A 159 -8.97 -8.58 -0.69
CA PRO A 159 -9.69 -9.71 -0.10
C PRO A 159 -8.81 -10.54 0.85
N TRP A 160 -7.52 -10.59 0.56
CA TRP A 160 -6.55 -11.44 1.24
C TRP A 160 -5.98 -10.77 2.48
N VAL A 161 -5.70 -9.47 2.45
CA VAL A 161 -5.38 -8.71 3.68
C VAL A 161 -6.57 -8.76 4.63
N ARG A 162 -7.79 -8.53 4.13
CA ARG A 162 -9.02 -8.61 4.95
C ARG A 162 -9.17 -10.00 5.57
N HIS A 163 -8.94 -11.05 4.81
CA HIS A 163 -8.99 -12.42 5.31
C HIS A 163 -7.90 -12.66 6.38
N ALA A 164 -6.66 -12.28 6.12
CA ALA A 164 -5.54 -12.42 7.07
C ALA A 164 -5.80 -11.65 8.38
N TYR A 165 -6.33 -10.43 8.27
CA TYR A 165 -6.71 -9.58 9.39
C TYR A 165 -7.82 -10.25 10.21
N ALA A 166 -8.91 -10.70 9.58
CA ALA A 166 -10.04 -11.32 10.27
C ALA A 166 -9.68 -12.65 10.95
N GLN A 167 -8.79 -13.44 10.33
CA GLN A 167 -8.35 -14.73 10.87
C GLN A 167 -7.16 -14.61 11.84
N ARG A 168 -6.60 -13.40 12.04
CA ARG A 168 -5.37 -13.17 12.83
C ARG A 168 -4.27 -14.17 12.44
N GLN A 169 -4.02 -14.29 11.13
CA GLN A 169 -3.05 -15.25 10.59
C GLN A 169 -1.65 -14.99 11.16
N SER A 170 -0.87 -16.06 11.30
CA SER A 170 0.56 -15.95 11.62
C SER A 170 1.29 -15.17 10.52
N TYR A 171 2.22 -14.33 10.94
CA TYR A 171 3.05 -13.50 10.06
C TYR A 171 4.52 -13.89 10.18
N VAL A 172 5.31 -13.47 9.21
CA VAL A 172 6.77 -13.57 9.21
C VAL A 172 7.35 -12.20 9.53
N LEU A 173 8.33 -12.13 10.43
CA LEU A 173 8.96 -10.87 10.79
C LEU A 173 9.62 -10.21 9.55
N PRO A 174 9.67 -8.88 9.48
CA PRO A 174 10.38 -8.17 8.43
C PRO A 174 11.85 -8.52 8.43
N GLU A 175 12.47 -8.46 7.26
CA GLU A 175 13.92 -8.51 7.14
C GLU A 175 14.54 -7.22 7.70
N ARG A 176 15.82 -7.27 8.06
CA ARG A 176 16.52 -6.07 8.50
C ARG A 176 16.93 -5.29 7.25
N PRO A 177 16.57 -3.99 7.14
CA PRO A 177 17.08 -3.17 6.05
C PRO A 177 18.61 -3.16 6.08
N VAL A 178 19.21 -3.26 4.90
CA VAL A 178 20.66 -3.33 4.66
C VAL A 178 21.30 -1.96 4.80
#